data_AF-A0A3D0PBW4-F1
#
_entry.id   AF-A0A3D0PBW4-F1
#
_cell.length_a   1.000
_cell.length_b   1.000
_cell.length_c   1.000
_cell.angle_alpha   90.00
_cell.angle_beta   90.00
_cell.angle_gamma   90.00
#
_symmetry.space_group_name_H-M   'P 1'
#
loop_
_entity.id
_entity.type
_entity.pdbx_description
1 polymer ?
#
loop_
_entity_poly.entity_id
_entity_poly.type
_entity_poly.pdbx_seq_one_letter_code
_entity_poly.pdbx_strand_id
1 'polypeptide(L)' 'MTQLETRTEPMVLNFGPHHPSMHGVLRLVVTLDGEDVVDCEPVIGYL' A
#
# COMPACT_ATOMS: atom_id res chain seq x y z
N MET A 1 16.60 13.20 11.28
CA MET A 1 15.57 12.35 10.63
C MET A 1 15.75 10.94 11.14
N THR A 2 14.70 10.34 11.69
CA THR A 2 14.73 8.92 12.10
C THR A 2 14.56 8.08 10.83
N GLN A 3 15.48 7.16 10.58
CA GLN A 3 15.39 6.25 9.43
C GLN A 3 14.52 5.04 9.78
N LEU A 4 13.82 4.52 8.78
CA LEU A 4 13.17 3.22 8.85
C LEU A 4 14.24 2.13 8.73
N GLU A 5 14.15 1.11 9.56
CA GLU A 5 15.02 -0.06 9.48
C GLU A 5 14.58 -0.98 8.33
N THR A 6 15.53 -1.39 7.50
CA THR A 6 15.29 -2.40 6.47
C THR A 6 15.24 -3.78 7.09
N ARG A 7 14.22 -4.56 6.75
CA ARG A 7 14.05 -5.94 7.22
C ARG A 7 13.72 -6.86 6.05
N THR A 8 13.83 -8.16 6.27
CA THR A 8 13.58 -9.19 5.26
C THR A 8 12.14 -9.69 5.25
N GLU A 9 11.30 -9.30 6.22
CA GLU A 9 9.89 -9.66 6.18
C GLU A 9 9.15 -8.87 5.08
N PRO A 10 8.04 -9.42 4.56
CA PRO A 10 7.21 -8.71 3.59
C PRO A 10 6.79 -7.33 4.09
N MET A 11 6.86 -6.34 3.19
CA MET A 11 6.52 -4.95 3.49
C MET A 11 5.03 -4.72 3.28
N VAL A 12 4.35 -4.16 4.29
CA VAL A 12 2.98 -3.69 4.13
C VAL A 12 3.01 -2.20 3.76
N LEU A 13 2.51 -1.88 2.57
CA LEU A 13 2.44 -0.53 2.01
C LEU A 13 0.99 -0.07 1.88
N ASN A 14 0.72 1.17 2.28
CA ASN A 14 -0.59 1.78 2.15
C ASN A 14 -0.63 2.77 0.97
N PHE A 15 -1.28 2.38 -0.12
CA PHE A 15 -1.75 3.33 -1.13
C PHE A 15 -3.02 4.00 -0.62
N GLY A 16 -2.84 5.14 0.06
CA GLY A 16 -3.93 5.85 0.71
C GLY A 16 -5.00 6.39 -0.26
N PRO A 17 -6.15 6.84 0.27
CA PRO A 17 -7.26 7.37 -0.54
C PRO A 17 -6.90 8.65 -1.32
N HIS A 18 -5.82 9.33 -0.94
CA HIS A 18 -5.32 10.54 -1.60
C HIS A 18 -4.29 10.23 -2.71
N HIS A 19 -3.97 8.97 -2.99
CA HIS A 19 -3.01 8.67 -4.04
C HIS A 19 -3.51 9.26 -5.38
N PRO A 20 -2.67 9.97 -6.15
CA PRO A 20 -3.10 10.58 -7.40
C PRO A 20 -3.52 9.51 -8.40
N SER A 21 -4.76 9.58 -8.91
CA SER A 21 -5.27 8.68 -9.94
C SER A 21 -6.44 9.29 -10.70
N MET A 22 -6.87 8.64 -11.79
CA MET A 22 -8.09 8.97 -12.53
C MET A 22 -9.25 7.99 -12.24
N HIS A 23 -9.07 7.04 -11.31
CA HIS A 23 -10.02 5.95 -11.05
C HIS A 23 -10.92 6.20 -9.81
N GLY A 24 -10.91 7.43 -9.29
CA GLY A 24 -11.66 7.81 -8.09
C GLY A 24 -10.89 7.53 -6.79
N VAL A 25 -11.63 7.41 -5.68
CA VAL A 25 -11.05 7.21 -4.34
C VAL A 25 -10.98 5.72 -4.01
N LEU A 26 -9.77 5.21 -3.91
CA LEU A 26 -9.48 3.83 -3.54
C LEU A 26 -8.30 3.83 -2.55
N ARG A 27 -8.40 3.00 -1.52
CA ARG A 27 -7.25 2.69 -0.66
C ARG A 27 -6.86 1.24 -0.86
N LEU A 28 -5.58 0.98 -1.09
CA LEU A 28 -5.05 -0.39 -1.18
C LEU A 28 -4.01 -0.59 -0.07
N VAL A 29 -4.21 -1.62 0.73
CA VAL A 29 -3.18 -2.13 1.64
C VAL A 29 -2.51 -3.29 0.94
N VAL A 30 -1.28 -3.08 0.48
CA VAL A 30 -0.54 -4.03 -0.36
C VAL A 30 0.57 -4.65 0.45
N THR A 31 0.69 -5.97 0.40
CA THR A 31 1.84 -6.70 0.97
C THR A 31 2.80 -7.06 -0.16
N LEU A 32 4.06 -6.65 0.00
CA LEU A 32 5.12 -6.81 -1.00
C LEU A 32 6.22 -7.74 -0.47
N ASP A 33 6.66 -8.67 -1.30
CA ASP A 33 7.93 -9.39 -1.14
C ASP A 33 8.90 -8.90 -2.21
N GLY A 34 9.70 -7.88 -1.87
CA GLY A 34 10.50 -7.15 -2.86
C GLY A 34 9.62 -6.39 -3.85
N GLU A 35 9.71 -6.74 -5.15
CA GLU A 35 8.90 -6.16 -6.23
C GLU A 35 7.63 -6.96 -6.53
N ASP A 36 7.46 -8.12 -5.90
CA ASP A 36 6.30 -8.99 -6.09
C ASP A 36 5.18 -8.65 -5.10
N VAL A 37 3.95 -8.57 -5.62
CA VAL A 37 2.74 -8.40 -4.79
C VAL A 37 2.27 -9.77 -4.31
N VAL A 38 2.30 -10.00 -3.01
CA VAL A 38 1.85 -11.26 -2.40
C VAL A 38 0.41 -11.19 -1.89
N ASP A 39 -0.06 -10.00 -1.52
CA ASP A 39 -1.45 -9.77 -1.11
C ASP A 39 -1.88 -8.31 -1.36
N CYS A 40 -3.18 -8.08 -1.51
CA CYS A 40 -3.75 -6.75 -1.69
C CYS A 40 -5.18 -6.69 -1.13
N GLU A 41 -5.38 -5.89 -0.08
CA GLU A 41 -6.68 -5.61 0.51
C GLU A 41 -7.21 -4.26 0.00
N PRO A 42 -8.25 -4.26 -0.86
CA PRO A 42 -8.91 -3.04 -1.29
C PRO A 42 -9.90 -2.56 -0.22
N VAL A 43 -9.71 -1.33 0.24
CA VAL A 43 -10.67 -0.63 1.10
C VAL A 43 -11.44 0.37 0.26
N ILE A 44 -12.75 0.12 0.15
CA ILE A 44 -13.71 0.90 -0.65
C ILE A 44 -14.77 1.55 0.25
N GLY A 45 -15.64 2.39 -0.34
CA GLY A 45 -16.72 3.07 0.40
C GLY A 45 -16.32 4.42 1.00
N TYR A 46 -15.29 5.06 0.45
CA TYR A 46 -14.91 6.44 0.81
C TYR A 46 -15.78 7.51 0.14
N LEU A 47 -16.68 7.08 -0.75
CA LEU A 47 -17.68 7.90 -1.45
C LEU A 47 -19.08 7.41 -1.13
#